data_AF-A0A963JGH1-F1
#
_entry.id   AF-A0A963JGH1-F1
#
_cell.length_a   1.000
_cell.length_b   1.000
_cell.length_c   1.000
_cell.angle_alpha   90.00
_cell.angle_beta   90.00
_cell.angle_gamma   90.00
#
_symmetry.space_group_name_H-M   'P 1'
#
loop_
_entity.id
_entity.type
_entity.pdbx_description
1 polymer ?
#
loop_
_entity_poly.entity_id
_entity_poly.type
_entity_poly.pdbx_seq_one_letter_code
_entity_poly.pdbx_strand_id
1 'polypeptide(L)' 'ERLGLPRGRAVRSSTAGGTVTGWESQVDLELAGGLQARALRVTVLPDLRAPLLGMDVLSRLRFTQHDGVLRLEPPG' A
#
# COMPACT_ATOMS: atom_id res chain seq x y z
N GLU A 1 -12.10 -3.64 7.01
CA GLU A 1 -12.76 -3.73 8.34
C GLU A 1 -11.95 -4.47 9.40
N ARG A 2 -11.42 -5.66 9.10
CA ARG A 2 -10.75 -6.55 10.09
C ARG A 2 -9.59 -5.92 10.88
N LEU A 3 -8.93 -4.89 10.35
CA LEU A 3 -7.80 -4.21 10.99
C LEU A 3 -8.23 -3.05 11.92
N GLY A 4 -9.53 -2.77 12.08
CA GLY A 4 -10.02 -1.72 12.99
C GLY A 4 -9.56 -0.30 12.63
N LEU A 5 -9.16 -0.07 11.38
CA LEU A 5 -8.56 1.18 10.94
C LEU A 5 -9.56 2.34 10.96
N PRO A 6 -9.14 3.55 11.37
CA PRO A 6 -10.02 4.72 11.40
C PRO A 6 -10.54 5.04 10.01
N ARG A 7 -11.86 5.20 9.89
CA ARG A 7 -12.51 5.53 8.63
C ARG A 7 -12.53 7.04 8.43
N GLY A 8 -11.75 7.52 7.47
CA GLY A 8 -11.74 8.91 7.01
C GLY A 8 -12.71 9.17 5.86
N ARG A 9 -12.37 10.14 5.00
CA ARG A 9 -13.23 10.56 3.88
C ARG A 9 -13.47 9.43 2.88
N ALA A 10 -14.65 9.39 2.29
CA ALA A 10 -14.91 8.53 1.15
C ALA A 10 -14.08 8.99 -0.07
N VAL A 11 -13.57 8.04 -0.83
CA VAL A 11 -12.80 8.30 -2.06
C VAL A 11 -13.26 7.38 -3.18
N ARG A 12 -13.12 7.87 -4.42
CA ARG A 12 -13.37 7.10 -5.63
C ARG A 12 -12.02 6.84 -6.30
N SER A 13 -11.71 5.57 -6.54
CA SER A 13 -10.43 5.14 -7.12
C SER A 13 -10.65 4.50 -8.49
N SER A 14 -9.80 4.86 -9.46
CA SER A 14 -9.78 4.23 -10.77
C SER A 14 -8.77 3.09 -10.77
N THR A 15 -9.25 1.87 -11.01
CA THR A 15 -8.43 0.66 -11.04
C THR A 15 -8.53 -0.02 -12.42
N ALA A 16 -7.67 -1.00 -12.68
CA ALA A 16 -7.78 -1.83 -13.88
C ALA A 16 -9.12 -2.57 -13.98
N GLY A 17 -9.77 -2.87 -12.85
CA GLY A 17 -11.10 -3.50 -12.80
C GLY A 17 -12.26 -2.50 -12.88
N GLY A 18 -11.99 -1.22 -13.15
CA GLY A 18 -12.97 -0.14 -13.14
C GLY A 18 -12.89 0.73 -11.88
N THR A 19 -13.91 1.56 -11.70
CA THR A 19 -13.96 2.52 -10.59
C THR A 19 -14.57 1.90 -9.35
N VAL A 20 -13.89 2.04 -8.21
CA VAL A 20 -14.31 1.52 -6.90
C VAL A 20 -14.42 2.64 -5.87
N THR A 21 -15.31 2.49 -4.90
CA THR A 21 -15.44 3.41 -3.76
C THR A 21 -14.76 2.81 -2.54
N GLY A 22 -13.93 3.61 -1.88
CA GLY A 22 -13.25 3.27 -0.64
C GLY A 22 -13.26 4.43 0.35
N TRP A 23 -12.37 4.39 1.32
CA TRP A 23 -12.14 5.51 2.24
C TRP A 23 -10.68 5.67 2.57
N GLU A 24 -10.29 6.90 2.93
CA GLU A 24 -8.96 7.16 3.47
C GLU A 24 -8.84 6.62 4.89
N SER A 25 -7.63 6.19 5.22
CA SER A 25 -7.23 5.83 6.58
C SER A 25 -5.75 6.19 6.78
N GLN A 26 -5.30 6.08 8.02
CA GLN A 26 -3.90 6.21 8.41
C GLN A 26 -3.41 4.92 9.07
N VAL A 27 -2.21 4.47 8.73
CA VAL A 27 -1.59 3.25 9.28
C VAL A 27 -0.11 3.46 9.56
N ASP A 28 0.40 2.68 10.50
CA ASP A 28 1.84 2.42 10.59
C ASP A 28 2.14 1.13 9.82
N LEU A 29 3.12 1.18 8.93
CA LEU A 29 3.57 0.07 8.10
C LEU A 29 4.94 -0.39 8.58
N GLU A 30 5.08 -1.69 8.79
CA GLU A 30 6.36 -2.35 8.95
C GLU A 30 6.44 -3.51 7.96
N LEU A 31 7.48 -3.51 7.13
CA LEU A 31 7.77 -4.59 6.21
C LEU A 31 8.82 -5.50 6.80
N ALA A 32 8.65 -6.81 6.59
CA ALA A 32 9.72 -7.77 6.80
C ALA A 32 10.94 -7.35 5.97
N GLY A 33 12.10 -7.22 6.62
CA GLY A 33 13.29 -6.59 6.04
C GLY A 33 13.59 -5.18 6.56
N GLY A 34 12.76 -4.64 7.46
CA GLY A 34 13.09 -3.48 8.30
C GLY A 34 12.61 -2.13 7.78
N LEU A 35 11.90 -2.06 6.65
CA LEU A 35 11.29 -0.80 6.23
C LEU A 35 10.12 -0.46 7.16
N GLN A 36 10.18 0.74 7.74
CA GLN A 36 9.11 1.29 8.56
C GLN A 36 8.61 2.60 7.96
N ALA A 37 7.28 2.78 7.92
CA ALA A 37 6.64 4.03 7.57
C ALA A 37 5.54 4.34 8.58
N ARG A 38 5.63 5.50 9.23
CA ARG A 38 4.66 5.94 10.23
C ARG A 38 3.62 6.84 9.60
N ALA A 39 2.41 6.81 10.13
CA ALA A 39 1.33 7.71 9.72
C ALA A 39 1.06 7.71 8.20
N LEU A 40 1.24 6.57 7.54
CA LEU A 40 1.03 6.42 6.10
C LEU A 40 -0.45 6.58 5.77
N ARG A 41 -0.76 7.50 4.85
CA ARG A 41 -2.10 7.64 4.29
C ARG A 41 -2.37 6.50 3.32
N VAL A 42 -3.45 5.78 3.54
CA VAL A 42 -3.84 4.64 2.70
C VAL A 42 -5.27 4.78 2.23
N THR A 43 -5.61 4.13 1.12
CA THR A 43 -6.99 3.94 0.69
C THR A 43 -7.42 2.52 1.02
N VAL A 44 -8.47 2.38 1.83
CA VAL A 44 -9.09 1.10 2.11
C VAL A 44 -10.12 0.80 1.02
N LEU A 45 -9.86 -0.27 0.27
CA LEU A 45 -10.75 -0.82 -0.76
C LEU A 45 -11.33 -2.15 -0.24
N PRO A 46 -12.62 -2.23 0.13
CA PRO A 46 -13.20 -3.40 0.79
C PRO A 46 -13.05 -4.72 0.02
N ASP A 47 -13.17 -4.64 -1.31
CA ASP A 47 -13.20 -5.80 -2.19
C ASP A 47 -11.81 -6.17 -2.76
N LEU A 48 -10.75 -5.51 -2.27
CA LEU A 48 -9.40 -5.79 -2.70
C LEU A 48 -8.90 -7.09 -2.06
N ARG A 49 -8.48 -8.05 -2.90
CA ARG A 49 -8.09 -9.40 -2.45
C ARG A 49 -6.86 -9.42 -1.54
N ALA A 50 -5.94 -8.48 -1.75
CA ALA A 50 -4.71 -8.36 -0.98
C ALA A 50 -4.29 -6.89 -0.87
N PRO A 51 -3.64 -6.47 0.23
CA PRO A 51 -3.05 -5.14 0.33
C PRO A 51 -2.04 -4.92 -0.80
N LEU A 52 -2.02 -3.70 -1.35
CA LEU A 52 -1.06 -3.29 -2.37
C LEU A 52 -0.12 -2.23 -1.80
N LEU A 53 1.16 -2.33 -2.15
CA LEU A 53 2.12 -1.27 -1.91
C LEU A 53 2.06 -0.28 -3.07
N GLY A 54 1.73 0.97 -2.76
CA GLY A 54 1.76 2.07 -3.71
C GLY A 54 3.15 2.64 -3.93
N MET A 55 3.25 3.57 -4.86
CA MET A 55 4.51 4.26 -5.19
C MET A 55 5.03 5.15 -4.07
N ASP A 56 4.17 5.58 -3.15
CA ASP A 56 4.50 6.31 -1.94
C ASP A 56 5.39 5.50 -0.96
N VAL A 57 5.30 4.17 -1.02
CA VAL A 57 6.18 3.23 -0.32
C VAL A 57 7.27 2.69 -1.25
N LEU A 58 6.90 2.21 -2.44
CA LEU A 58 7.83 1.53 -3.36
C LEU A 58 8.98 2.43 -3.83
N SER A 59 8.76 3.74 -3.98
CA SER A 59 9.82 4.69 -4.38
C SER A 59 10.95 4.85 -3.35
N ARG A 60 10.74 4.38 -2.11
CA ARG A 60 11.74 4.43 -1.03
C ARG A 60 12.62 3.17 -0.98
N LEU A 61 12.26 2.14 -1.75
CA LEU A 61 12.98 0.88 -1.82
C LEU A 61 13.89 0.87 -3.05
N ARG A 62 15.00 0.14 -2.97
CA ARG A 62 15.73 -0.24 -4.18
C ARG A 62 14.99 -1.39 -4.85
N PHE A 63 14.71 -1.24 -6.15
CA PHE A 63 14.11 -2.28 -6.96
C PHE A 63 15.13 -2.80 -7.97
N THR A 64 15.24 -4.12 -8.06
CA THR A 64 15.97 -4.78 -9.15
C THR A 64 15.06 -5.85 -9.77
N GLN A 65 15.08 -5.94 -11.09
CA GLN A 65 14.36 -6.99 -11.82
C GLN A 65 15.37 -7.75 -12.68
N HIS A 66 15.52 -9.04 -12.40
CA HIS A 66 16.44 -9.92 -13.12
C HIS A 66 15.87 -11.34 -13.15
N ASP A 67 15.99 -12.01 -14.30
CA ASP A 67 15.50 -13.40 -14.51
C ASP A 67 14.05 -13.65 -14.03
N GLY A 68 13.16 -12.69 -14.30
CA GLY A 68 11.75 -12.79 -13.91
C GLY A 68 11.48 -12.58 -12.41
N VAL A 69 12.51 -12.26 -11.61
CA VAL A 69 12.39 -11.98 -10.18
C VAL A 69 12.46 -10.47 -9.95
N LEU A 70 11.46 -9.93 -9.25
CA LEU A 70 11.50 -8.59 -8.67
C LEU A 70 12.02 -8.70 -7.24
N ARG A 71 13.17 -8.07 -6.97
CA ARG A 71 13.74 -7.95 -5.62
C ARG A 71 13.58 -6.50 -5.13
N LEU A 72 13.06 -6.38 -3.91
CA LEU A 72 12.90 -5.13 -3.18
C LEU A 72 13.87 -5.13 -2.00
N GLU A 73 14.66 -4.07 -1.87
CA GLU A 73 15.65 -3.94 -0.80
C GLU A 73 15.45 -2.62 -0.05
N PRO A 74 15.74 -2.57 1.27
CA PRO A 74 15.72 -1.33 2.03
C PRO A 74 16.65 -0.29 1.40
N PRO A 75 16.35 1.01 1.52
CA PRO A 75 17.36 2.04 1.29
C PRO A 75 18.53 1.80 2.26
N GLY A 76 19.75 2.04 1.79
CA GLY A 76 20.98 1.72 2.50
C GLY A 76 21.25 2.69 3.63
#